data_AF-A0AAD8SM65-F1
#
_entry.id   AF-A0AAD8SM65-F1
#
_cell.length_a   1.000
_cell.length_b   1.000
_cell.length_c   1.000
_cell.angle_alpha   90.00
_cell.angle_beta   90.00
_cell.angle_gamma   90.00
#
_symmetry.space_group_name_H-M   'P 1'
#
loop_
_entity.id
_entity.type
_entity.pdbx_description
1 polymer ?
#
loop_
_entity_poly.entity_id
_entity_poly.type
_entity_poly.pdbx_seq_one_letter_code
_entity_poly.pdbx_strand_id
1 'polypeptide(L)'
;MNYFGQYSLPASGFERLSLLTHLNLSKSGFQGQIPISIGRLSNLISLDLSVLYYAAQEDSLDGYGTSIPGVTNWLWLQEPNFQKLVGNLNNLTELYLDGVDMSSSADDWCNSLAKSLSNLQILSLSYCNLAGPICTSLSTLHSLTVINLHDNFDTSATPPQELFMDFLHSSVLQLAWTNLQGWFPSRIFGSNTLRGHDLSGA
;
A
#
# COMPACT_ATOMS: atom_id res chain seq x y z
N MET A 1 1.85 22.23 -1.01
CA MET A 1 0.82 21.20 -1.28
C MET A 1 0.03 21.70 -2.47
N ASN A 2 0.12 21.02 -3.61
CA ASN A 2 -0.67 21.37 -4.78
C ASN A 2 -2.05 20.72 -4.64
N TYR A 3 -3.13 21.41 -4.96
CA TYR A 3 -4.48 20.83 -4.94
C TYR A 3 -5.09 20.98 -6.33
N PHE A 4 -5.39 19.85 -6.97
CA PHE A 4 -5.91 19.78 -8.33
C PHE A 4 -7.41 19.51 -8.38
N GLY A 5 -8.19 19.96 -7.39
CA GLY A 5 -9.64 20.12 -7.52
C GLY A 5 -10.42 18.88 -7.98
N GLN A 6 -10.00 17.68 -7.58
CA GLN A 6 -10.62 16.42 -8.01
C GLN A 6 -10.58 16.20 -9.54
N TYR A 7 -9.55 16.71 -10.21
CA TYR A 7 -9.29 16.31 -11.59
C TYR A 7 -8.72 14.89 -11.63
N SER A 8 -8.90 14.23 -12.78
CA SER A 8 -8.21 12.97 -13.06
C SER A 8 -6.80 13.20 -13.58
N LEU A 9 -5.92 12.26 -13.23
CA LEU A 9 -4.59 12.19 -13.82
C LEU A 9 -4.71 11.99 -15.33
N PRO A 10 -3.86 12.63 -16.14
CA PRO A 10 -3.90 12.45 -17.58
C PRO A 10 -3.55 11.01 -17.95
N ALA A 11 -4.36 10.39 -18.80
CA ALA A 11 -4.17 8.99 -19.19
C ALA A 11 -2.82 8.72 -19.91
N SER A 12 -2.25 9.74 -20.53
CA SER A 12 -0.99 9.71 -21.27
C SER A 12 -0.11 10.92 -20.95
N GLY A 13 1.16 10.85 -21.36
CA GLY A 13 2.17 11.88 -21.14
C GLY A 13 3.22 11.48 -20.10
N PHE A 14 2.85 10.68 -19.10
CA PHE A 14 3.80 10.13 -18.13
C PHE A 14 4.89 9.33 -18.82
N GLU A 15 4.57 8.55 -19.85
CA GLU A 15 5.53 7.72 -20.59
C GLU A 15 6.67 8.52 -21.26
N ARG A 16 6.53 9.84 -21.39
CA ARG A 16 7.56 10.73 -21.93
C ARG A 16 8.57 11.18 -20.87
N LEU A 17 8.27 11.02 -19.59
CA LEU A 17 9.12 11.42 -18.46
C LEU A 17 10.13 10.31 -18.13
N SER A 18 10.77 9.71 -19.13
CA SER A 18 11.57 8.48 -18.97
C SER A 18 12.79 8.61 -18.06
N LEU A 19 13.24 9.84 -17.75
CA LEU A 19 14.34 10.12 -16.82
C LEU A 19 13.86 10.33 -15.38
N LEU A 20 12.55 10.32 -15.13
CA LEU A 20 12.00 10.58 -13.82
C LEU A 20 12.35 9.43 -12.87
N THR A 21 12.94 9.78 -11.74
CA THR A 21 13.32 8.83 -10.68
C THR A 21 12.41 8.92 -9.46
N HIS A 22 11.75 10.05 -9.24
CA HIS A 22 10.86 10.26 -8.11
C HIS A 22 9.58 10.93 -8.60
N LEU A 23 8.44 10.31 -8.34
CA LEU A 23 7.13 10.88 -8.62
C LEU A 23 6.33 10.92 -7.34
N ASN A 24 6.12 12.14 -6.83
CA ASN A 24 5.26 12.38 -5.68
C ASN A 24 4.06 13.24 -6.12
N LEU A 25 2.88 12.63 -6.09
CA LEU A 25 1.59 13.29 -6.31
C LEU A 25 0.69 13.16 -5.08
N SER A 26 1.27 12.88 -3.92
CA SER A 26 0.47 12.60 -2.74
C SER A 26 -0.33 13.78 -2.29
N LYS A 27 -1.53 13.46 -1.78
CA LYS A 27 -2.45 14.41 -1.16
C LYS A 27 -2.73 15.61 -2.06
N SER A 28 -2.65 15.40 -3.38
CA SER A 28 -2.76 16.45 -4.39
C SER A 28 -4.21 16.65 -4.87
N GLY A 29 -5.16 15.93 -4.29
CA GLY A 29 -6.58 16.05 -4.60
C GLY A 29 -6.96 15.55 -6.00
N PHE A 30 -6.21 14.61 -6.57
CA PHE A 30 -6.64 13.89 -7.76
C PHE A 30 -7.72 12.85 -7.41
N GLN A 31 -8.57 12.52 -8.38
CA GLN A 31 -9.53 11.41 -8.30
C GLN A 31 -9.54 10.63 -9.60
N GLY A 32 -10.02 9.39 -9.59
CA GLY A 32 -10.13 8.60 -10.81
C GLY A 32 -9.22 7.39 -10.85
N GLN A 33 -9.31 6.66 -11.96
CA GLN A 33 -8.39 5.58 -12.27
C GLN A 33 -6.96 6.11 -12.37
N ILE A 34 -6.02 5.47 -11.67
CA ILE A 34 -4.59 5.74 -11.83
C ILE A 34 -4.15 5.29 -13.24
N PRO A 35 -3.54 6.18 -14.06
CA PRO A 35 -3.06 5.82 -15.39
C PRO A 35 -1.90 4.83 -15.34
N ILE A 36 -2.04 3.68 -16.02
CA ILE A 36 -0.94 2.70 -16.15
C ILE A 36 0.25 3.20 -16.97
N SER A 37 0.14 4.36 -17.62
CA SER A 37 1.29 5.03 -18.26
C SER A 37 2.38 5.40 -17.26
N ILE A 38 2.05 5.59 -15.97
CA ILE A 38 3.02 5.71 -14.87
C ILE A 38 3.91 4.47 -14.78
N GLY A 39 3.36 3.27 -15.05
CA GLY A 39 4.10 2.00 -15.07
C GLY A 39 5.13 1.87 -16.20
N ARG A 40 5.28 2.89 -17.06
CA ARG A 40 6.35 2.97 -18.07
C ARG A 40 7.58 3.73 -17.59
N LEU A 41 7.53 4.32 -16.41
CA LEU A 41 8.63 5.07 -15.80
C LEU A 41 9.63 4.12 -15.14
N SER A 42 10.33 3.31 -15.93
CA SER A 42 11.21 2.23 -15.44
C SER A 42 12.43 2.70 -14.63
N ASN A 43 12.72 4.01 -14.63
CA ASN A 43 13.78 4.60 -13.80
C ASN A 43 13.28 5.10 -12.44
N LEU A 44 11.98 4.92 -12.11
CA LEU A 44 11.45 5.29 -10.80
C LEU A 44 12.10 4.47 -9.69
N ILE A 45 12.49 5.21 -8.66
CA ILE A 45 13.00 4.77 -7.37
C ILE A 45 11.91 4.95 -6.33
N SER A 46 11.17 6.07 -6.36
CA SER A 46 10.10 6.38 -5.42
C SER A 46 8.82 6.79 -6.14
N LEU A 47 7.70 6.17 -5.76
CA LEU A 47 6.36 6.48 -6.25
C LEU A 47 5.43 6.69 -5.07
N ASP A 48 4.90 7.91 -4.95
CA ASP A 48 3.92 8.27 -3.93
C ASP A 48 2.66 8.84 -4.59
N LEU A 49 1.59 8.04 -4.57
CA LEU A 49 0.25 8.40 -5.04
C LEU A 49 -0.76 8.42 -3.89
N SER A 50 -0.29 8.44 -2.64
CA SER A 50 -1.16 8.39 -1.47
C SER A 50 -2.16 9.56 -1.44
N VAL A 51 -3.37 9.29 -0.96
CA VAL A 51 -4.42 10.30 -0.81
C VAL A 51 -4.63 10.65 0.66
N LEU A 52 -5.23 11.81 0.91
CA LEU A 52 -5.76 12.10 2.24
C LEU A 52 -6.99 11.22 2.45
N TYR A 53 -6.85 10.17 3.24
CA TYR A 53 -7.99 9.54 3.88
C TYR A 53 -8.16 10.20 5.25
N TYR A 54 -9.33 10.78 5.48
CA TYR A 54 -9.77 11.07 6.83
C TYR A 54 -10.37 9.76 7.32
N ALA A 55 -9.68 9.06 8.24
CA ALA A 55 -10.36 8.07 9.05
C ALA A 55 -11.56 8.80 9.65
N ALA A 56 -12.77 8.39 9.27
CA ALA A 56 -13.97 8.86 9.95
C ALA A 56 -13.80 8.37 11.40
N GLN A 57 -13.31 9.28 12.25
CA GLN A 57 -13.22 9.02 13.68
C GLN A 57 -14.62 8.63 14.13
N GLU A 58 -14.71 7.55 14.92
CA GLU A 58 -15.91 6.88 15.44
C GLU A 58 -16.78 7.75 16.36
N ASP A 59 -16.97 9.04 16.07
CA ASP A 59 -17.86 9.92 16.82
C ASP A 59 -19.32 9.84 16.33
N SER A 60 -19.63 8.99 15.34
CA SER A 60 -21.00 8.68 14.98
C SER A 60 -21.52 7.50 15.82
N LEU A 61 -22.26 7.84 16.88
CA LEU A 61 -22.92 6.94 17.84
C LEU A 61 -23.92 5.94 17.21
N ASP A 62 -24.09 5.96 15.89
CA ASP A 62 -25.07 5.20 15.12
C ASP A 62 -24.47 4.02 14.34
N GLY A 63 -23.16 3.74 14.46
CA GLY A 63 -22.54 2.52 13.91
C GLY A 63 -22.52 2.46 12.38
N TYR A 64 -22.94 3.52 11.71
CA TYR A 64 -22.68 3.77 10.30
C TYR A 64 -21.60 4.84 10.25
N GLY A 65 -20.35 4.44 10.05
CA GLY A 65 -19.28 5.38 9.73
C GLY A 65 -19.75 6.28 8.59
N THR A 66 -20.03 7.54 8.91
CA THR A 66 -20.52 8.48 7.89
C THR A 66 -19.38 8.70 6.90
N SER A 67 -19.47 8.05 5.73
CA SER A 67 -18.80 8.57 4.54
C SER A 67 -19.21 10.03 4.44
N ILE A 68 -18.31 10.97 4.71
CA ILE A 68 -18.62 12.40 4.60
C ILE A 68 -19.15 12.60 3.17
N PRO A 69 -20.43 12.96 2.98
CA PRO A 69 -20.99 13.12 1.64
C PRO A 69 -20.22 14.24 0.95
N GLY A 70 -19.43 13.90 -0.08
CA GLY A 70 -18.64 14.87 -0.85
C GLY A 70 -17.12 14.73 -0.75
N VAL A 71 -16.57 13.82 0.06
CA VAL A 71 -15.12 13.51 0.06
C VAL A 71 -14.87 12.18 -0.67
N THR A 72 -15.17 12.14 -1.96
CA THR A 72 -14.81 11.01 -2.84
C THR A 72 -13.44 11.26 -3.45
N ASN A 73 -12.41 11.49 -2.63
CA ASN A 73 -11.03 11.62 -3.12
C ASN A 73 -10.44 10.23 -3.38
N TRP A 74 -11.08 9.43 -4.23
CA TRP A 74 -10.63 8.08 -4.51
C TRP A 74 -9.83 8.09 -5.79
N LEU A 75 -8.52 7.94 -5.64
CA LEU A 75 -7.76 7.25 -6.67
C LEU A 75 -8.08 5.77 -6.55
N TRP A 76 -8.24 5.10 -7.68
CA TRP A 76 -8.48 3.66 -7.70
C TRP A 76 -7.63 2.96 -8.75
N LEU A 77 -7.43 1.67 -8.53
CA LEU A 77 -6.84 0.74 -9.48
C LEU A 77 -7.86 -0.36 -9.75
N GLN A 78 -8.54 -0.25 -10.89
CA GLN A 78 -9.29 -1.33 -11.54
C GLN A 78 -8.58 -1.71 -12.84
N GLU A 79 -9.15 -2.60 -13.65
CA GLU A 79 -8.58 -2.92 -14.96
C GLU A 79 -8.41 -1.67 -15.85
N PRO A 80 -7.18 -1.34 -16.34
CA PRO A 80 -5.90 -2.02 -16.10
C PRO A 80 -5.34 -1.90 -14.67
N ASN A 81 -5.14 -3.05 -14.01
CA ASN A 81 -5.03 -3.17 -12.55
C ASN A 81 -3.64 -2.84 -11.94
N PHE A 82 -3.48 -3.07 -10.63
CA PHE A 82 -2.24 -2.85 -9.89
C PHE A 82 -1.03 -3.57 -10.49
N GLN A 83 -1.20 -4.83 -10.92
CA GLN A 83 -0.14 -5.59 -11.58
C GLN A 83 0.39 -4.87 -12.84
N LYS A 84 -0.51 -4.25 -13.62
CA LYS A 84 -0.14 -3.48 -14.81
C LYS A 84 0.58 -2.18 -14.46
N LEU A 85 0.22 -1.54 -13.34
CA LEU A 85 0.92 -0.34 -12.86
C LEU A 85 2.37 -0.65 -12.49
N VAL A 86 2.61 -1.70 -11.70
CA VAL A 86 3.95 -1.98 -11.14
C VAL A 86 4.84 -2.84 -12.05
N GLY A 87 4.28 -3.43 -13.11
CA GLY A 87 4.91 -4.48 -13.91
C GLY A 87 6.26 -4.17 -14.56
N ASN A 88 6.66 -2.89 -14.67
CA ASN A 88 8.00 -2.51 -15.17
C ASN A 88 8.79 -1.61 -14.22
N LEU A 89 8.35 -1.46 -12.97
CA LEU A 89 8.98 -0.54 -12.01
C LEU A 89 10.10 -1.25 -11.21
N ASN A 90 10.97 -1.99 -11.88
CA ASN A 90 11.92 -2.91 -11.22
C ASN A 90 12.99 -2.20 -10.35
N ASN A 91 13.19 -0.90 -10.57
CA ASN A 91 14.11 -0.07 -9.81
C ASN A 91 13.46 0.56 -8.56
N LEU A 92 12.16 0.35 -8.36
CA LEU A 92 11.41 0.97 -7.28
C LEU A 92 11.87 0.43 -5.92
N THR A 93 12.23 1.34 -5.04
CA THR A 93 12.61 1.07 -3.65
C THR A 93 11.52 1.53 -2.67
N GLU A 94 10.68 2.48 -3.07
CA GLU A 94 9.65 3.07 -2.22
C GLU A 94 8.31 3.15 -2.96
N LEU A 95 7.26 2.58 -2.38
CA LEU A 95 5.90 2.62 -2.91
C LEU A 95 4.91 3.02 -1.82
N TYR A 96 4.21 4.13 -2.05
CA TYR A 96 3.16 4.65 -1.17
C TYR A 96 1.86 4.82 -1.96
N LEU A 97 0.84 4.04 -1.58
CA LEU A 97 -0.49 4.08 -2.18
C LEU A 97 -1.59 4.27 -1.12
N ASP A 98 -1.26 4.77 0.07
CA ASP A 98 -2.22 4.90 1.17
C ASP A 98 -3.52 5.60 0.71
N GLY A 99 -4.66 4.99 1.01
CA GLY A 99 -5.99 5.47 0.63
C GLY A 99 -6.40 5.26 -0.83
N VAL A 100 -5.54 4.66 -1.67
CA VAL A 100 -5.91 4.25 -3.03
C VAL A 100 -6.78 2.99 -2.97
N ASP A 101 -7.95 3.00 -3.60
CA ASP A 101 -8.79 1.81 -3.68
C ASP A 101 -8.15 0.75 -4.59
N MET A 102 -7.71 -0.34 -3.98
CA MET A 102 -7.08 -1.49 -4.63
C MET A 102 -7.95 -2.75 -4.57
N SER A 103 -9.25 -2.60 -4.30
CA SER A 103 -10.21 -3.72 -4.17
C SER A 103 -10.19 -4.72 -5.35
N SER A 104 -9.86 -4.27 -6.57
CA SER A 104 -9.76 -5.15 -7.75
C SER A 104 -8.55 -6.10 -7.74
N SER A 105 -7.54 -5.81 -6.92
CA SER A 105 -6.30 -6.58 -6.75
C SER A 105 -6.11 -7.00 -5.28
N ALA A 106 -7.20 -7.00 -4.52
CA ALA A 106 -7.20 -7.10 -3.06
C ALA A 106 -6.52 -8.37 -2.53
N ASP A 107 -6.59 -9.48 -3.27
CA ASP A 107 -6.07 -10.80 -2.89
C ASP A 107 -4.79 -11.23 -3.64
N ASP A 108 -4.36 -10.49 -4.68
CA ASP A 108 -3.17 -10.79 -5.49
C ASP A 108 -2.10 -9.67 -5.49
N TRP A 109 -2.30 -8.60 -4.71
CA TRP A 109 -1.39 -7.45 -4.67
C TRP A 109 0.05 -7.86 -4.37
N CYS A 110 0.26 -8.79 -3.44
CA CYS A 110 1.61 -9.22 -3.11
C CYS A 110 2.32 -9.94 -4.25
N ASN A 111 1.60 -10.82 -4.96
CA ASN A 111 2.18 -11.57 -6.06
C ASN A 111 2.56 -10.61 -7.18
N SER A 112 1.78 -9.54 -7.36
CA SER A 112 2.10 -8.45 -8.26
C SER A 112 3.38 -7.71 -7.86
N LEU A 113 3.58 -7.43 -6.56
CA LEU A 113 4.83 -6.86 -6.04
C LEU A 113 6.02 -7.81 -6.27
N ALA A 114 5.92 -9.07 -5.81
CA ALA A 114 6.98 -10.06 -5.87
C ALA A 114 7.45 -10.36 -7.31
N LYS A 115 6.55 -10.25 -8.30
CA LYS A 115 6.88 -10.44 -9.72
C LYS A 115 7.84 -9.38 -10.27
N SER A 116 7.82 -8.15 -9.75
CA SER A 116 8.46 -7.00 -10.43
C SER A 116 9.36 -6.17 -9.52
N LEU A 117 9.08 -6.11 -8.22
CA LEU A 117 9.67 -5.11 -7.30
C LEU A 117 10.68 -5.73 -6.33
N SER A 118 11.65 -6.49 -6.83
CA SER A 118 12.65 -7.19 -5.99
C SER A 118 13.53 -6.28 -5.13
N ASN A 119 13.62 -4.99 -5.48
CA ASN A 119 14.40 -3.97 -4.76
C ASN A 119 13.57 -3.15 -3.76
N LEU A 120 12.29 -3.48 -3.59
CA LEU A 120 11.38 -2.70 -2.74
C LEU A 120 11.83 -2.75 -1.28
N GLN A 121 11.95 -1.58 -0.66
CA GLN A 121 12.37 -1.41 0.73
C GLN A 121 11.22 -0.91 1.61
N ILE A 122 10.40 -0.01 1.06
CA ILE A 122 9.26 0.59 1.75
C ILE A 122 7.99 0.33 0.96
N LEU A 123 7.01 -0.25 1.65
CA LEU A 123 5.66 -0.45 1.14
C LEU A 123 4.65 0.13 2.13
N SER A 124 3.81 1.05 1.66
CA SER A 124 2.67 1.57 2.41
C SER A 124 1.40 1.46 1.56
N LEU A 125 0.49 0.60 1.99
CA LEU A 125 -0.81 0.31 1.37
C LEU A 125 -1.93 0.42 2.40
N SER A 126 -1.86 1.42 3.27
CA SER A 126 -2.84 1.56 4.32
C SER A 126 -4.17 2.02 3.76
N TYR A 127 -5.29 1.53 4.31
CA TYR A 127 -6.63 1.91 3.87
C TYR A 127 -6.81 1.75 2.34
N CYS A 128 -6.39 0.59 1.81
CA CYS A 128 -6.41 0.31 0.37
C CYS A 128 -7.50 -0.68 -0.06
N ASN A 129 -8.46 -0.99 0.83
CA ASN A 129 -9.48 -2.03 0.63
C ASN A 129 -8.87 -3.38 0.27
N LEU A 130 -7.73 -3.73 0.90
CA LEU A 130 -7.10 -5.03 0.72
C LEU A 130 -7.89 -6.11 1.47
N ALA A 131 -7.87 -7.33 0.94
CA ALA A 131 -8.65 -8.45 1.47
C ALA A 131 -7.92 -9.79 1.34
N GLY A 132 -8.35 -10.79 2.11
CA GLY A 132 -7.77 -12.12 2.05
C GLY A 132 -6.43 -12.21 2.79
N PRO A 133 -5.65 -13.30 2.62
CA PRO A 133 -4.44 -13.53 3.40
C PRO A 133 -3.26 -12.67 2.95
N ILE A 134 -2.42 -12.22 3.90
CA ILE A 134 -1.05 -11.84 3.59
C ILE A 134 -0.33 -13.07 3.01
N CYS A 135 -0.12 -13.03 1.70
CA CYS A 135 0.52 -14.03 0.86
C CYS A 135 1.96 -14.43 1.30
N THR A 136 2.42 -15.60 0.87
CA THR A 136 3.80 -16.06 1.10
C THR A 136 4.83 -15.35 0.22
N SER A 137 4.42 -14.84 -0.94
CA SER A 137 5.33 -14.21 -1.92
C SER A 137 6.03 -12.95 -1.42
N LEU A 138 5.51 -12.27 -0.40
CA LEU A 138 6.23 -11.16 0.24
C LEU A 138 7.58 -11.59 0.85
N SER A 139 7.75 -12.86 1.24
CA SER A 139 9.04 -13.35 1.79
C SER A 139 10.16 -13.35 0.74
N THR A 140 9.81 -13.24 -0.55
CA THR A 140 10.80 -13.14 -1.64
C THR A 140 11.38 -11.72 -1.78
N LEU A 141 10.76 -10.73 -1.15
CA LEU A 141 11.18 -9.33 -1.19
C LEU A 141 12.17 -9.04 -0.06
N HIS A 142 13.37 -9.62 -0.16
CA HIS A 142 14.42 -9.56 0.87
C HIS A 142 14.93 -8.15 1.21
N SER A 143 14.61 -7.15 0.38
CA SER A 143 14.96 -5.74 0.62
C SER A 143 13.94 -5.01 1.49
N LEU A 144 12.74 -5.58 1.72
CA LEU A 144 11.68 -4.92 2.47
C LEU A 144 12.08 -4.73 3.94
N THR A 145 11.95 -3.49 4.41
CA THR A 145 12.22 -3.09 5.80
C THR A 145 11.03 -2.37 6.42
N VAL A 146 10.12 -1.83 5.62
CA VAL A 146 8.91 -1.17 6.10
C VAL A 146 7.70 -1.74 5.37
N ILE A 147 6.75 -2.25 6.13
CA ILE A 147 5.43 -2.65 5.64
C ILE A 147 4.38 -1.93 6.50
N ASN A 148 3.55 -1.14 5.84
CA ASN A 148 2.36 -0.56 6.43
C ASN A 148 1.10 -1.04 5.69
N LEU A 149 0.26 -1.81 6.39
CA LEU A 149 -1.02 -2.31 5.91
C LEU A 149 -2.17 -1.88 6.83
N HIS A 150 -2.00 -0.85 7.65
CA HIS A 150 -3.03 -0.45 8.62
C HIS A 150 -4.38 -0.17 7.94
N ASP A 151 -5.48 -0.28 8.70
CA ASP A 151 -6.85 -0.01 8.23
C ASP A 151 -7.26 -0.81 6.99
N ASN A 152 -6.80 -2.06 6.87
CA ASN A 152 -7.29 -3.01 5.88
C ASN A 152 -8.04 -4.16 6.58
N PHE A 153 -9.23 -3.87 7.07
CA PHE A 153 -10.02 -4.76 7.94
C PHE A 153 -10.32 -6.13 7.34
N ASP A 154 -10.51 -6.23 6.02
CA ASP A 154 -10.77 -7.51 5.36
C ASP A 154 -9.49 -8.31 5.04
N THR A 155 -8.32 -7.71 5.28
CA THR A 155 -7.04 -8.42 5.20
C THR A 155 -6.91 -9.32 6.41
N SER A 156 -7.06 -10.62 6.16
CA SER A 156 -6.72 -11.64 7.15
C SER A 156 -5.21 -11.82 7.20
N ALA A 157 -4.63 -11.89 8.39
CA ALA A 157 -3.26 -12.33 8.50
C ALA A 157 -3.22 -13.59 9.32
N THR A 158 -3.09 -14.73 8.66
CA THR A 158 -2.24 -15.81 9.16
C THR A 158 -0.92 -15.64 8.44
N PRO A 159 -0.09 -14.66 8.83
CA PRO A 159 0.95 -14.22 7.95
C PRO A 159 2.07 -15.29 7.95
N PRO A 160 2.78 -15.48 6.83
CA PRO A 160 3.70 -16.59 6.67
C PRO A 160 4.80 -16.49 7.74
N GLN A 161 5.06 -17.56 8.50
CA GLN A 161 6.09 -17.53 9.54
C GLN A 161 7.45 -17.05 8.98
N GLU A 162 7.76 -17.46 7.75
CA GLU A 162 8.95 -17.07 6.99
C GLU A 162 9.07 -15.56 6.80
N LEU A 163 7.95 -14.87 6.52
CA LEU A 163 7.93 -13.42 6.36
C LEU A 163 8.39 -12.71 7.63
N PHE A 164 7.97 -13.17 8.81
CA PHE A 164 8.34 -12.48 10.07
C PHE A 164 9.76 -12.76 10.51
N MET A 165 10.30 -13.92 10.16
CA MET A 165 11.67 -14.29 10.54
C MET A 165 12.69 -13.33 9.92
N ASP A 166 12.44 -12.85 8.70
CA ASP A 166 13.29 -11.86 8.03
C ASP A 166 13.13 -10.45 8.62
N PHE A 167 11.98 -10.14 9.22
CA PHE A 167 11.68 -8.82 9.81
C PHE A 167 12.19 -8.66 11.25
N LEU A 168 12.83 -9.68 11.83
CA LEU A 168 13.24 -9.71 13.23
C LEU A 168 14.34 -8.71 13.62
N HIS A 169 15.02 -8.05 12.66
CA HIS A 169 16.31 -7.40 12.93
C HIS A 169 16.37 -5.87 12.75
N SER A 170 15.46 -5.22 12.02
CA SER A 170 15.41 -3.74 11.92
C SER A 170 14.18 -3.21 11.15
N SER A 171 13.07 -3.95 11.16
CA SER A 171 11.93 -3.63 10.30
C SER A 171 10.80 -2.94 11.05
N VAL A 172 10.06 -2.07 10.35
CA VAL A 172 8.83 -1.44 10.83
C VAL A 172 7.65 -2.19 10.22
N LEU A 173 6.74 -2.64 11.07
CA LEU A 173 5.56 -3.39 10.65
C LEU A 173 4.32 -2.80 11.33
N GLN A 174 3.46 -2.20 10.51
CA GLN A 174 2.20 -1.59 10.94
C GLN A 174 1.04 -2.40 10.37
N LEU A 175 0.31 -3.08 11.27
CA LEU A 175 -0.81 -3.96 10.93
C LEU A 175 -2.08 -3.68 11.75
N ALA A 176 -2.10 -2.55 12.48
CA ALA A 176 -3.27 -2.13 13.23
C ALA A 176 -4.52 -2.09 12.34
N TRP A 177 -5.68 -2.45 12.90
CA TRP A 177 -6.95 -2.45 12.18
C TRP A 177 -6.94 -3.33 10.91
N THR A 178 -6.32 -4.50 11.03
CA THR A 178 -6.45 -5.62 10.07
C THR A 178 -7.03 -6.82 10.81
N ASN A 179 -7.63 -7.78 10.12
CA ASN A 179 -8.23 -8.96 10.76
C ASN A 179 -7.15 -10.04 10.98
N LEU A 180 -6.11 -9.73 11.79
CA LEU A 180 -5.04 -10.67 12.07
C LEU A 180 -5.61 -11.87 12.84
N GLN A 181 -5.44 -13.08 12.30
CA GLN A 181 -5.93 -14.31 12.92
C GLN A 181 -4.77 -15.31 13.03
N GLY A 182 -4.52 -15.84 14.23
CA GLY A 182 -3.50 -16.85 14.46
C GLY A 182 -2.32 -16.36 15.31
N TRP A 183 -1.25 -17.17 15.35
CA TRP A 183 -0.18 -17.02 16.32
C TRP A 183 1.07 -16.40 15.70
N PHE A 184 1.47 -15.22 16.21
CA PHE A 184 2.80 -14.68 15.98
C PHE A 184 3.85 -15.55 16.71
N PRO A 185 4.90 -16.03 16.02
CA PRO A 185 5.98 -16.74 16.67
C PRO A 185 6.49 -15.95 17.88
N SER A 186 6.57 -16.59 19.05
CA SER A 186 7.01 -15.95 20.31
C SER A 186 8.36 -15.23 20.21
N ARG A 187 9.20 -15.63 19.26
CA ARG A 187 10.48 -14.98 18.93
C ARG A 187 10.36 -13.53 18.46
N ILE A 188 9.23 -13.14 17.86
CA ILE A 188 8.97 -11.75 17.45
C ILE A 188 8.90 -10.86 18.69
N PHE A 189 8.20 -11.29 19.73
CA PHE A 189 8.09 -10.53 20.99
C PHE A 189 9.36 -10.56 21.86
N GLY A 190 10.36 -11.36 21.48
CA GLY A 190 11.66 -11.45 22.17
C GLY A 190 12.78 -10.62 21.54
N SER A 191 12.54 -9.96 20.40
CA SER A 191 13.54 -9.13 19.71
C SER A 191 13.49 -7.69 20.20
N ASN A 192 14.57 -7.22 20.86
CA ASN A 192 14.74 -5.82 21.27
C ASN A 192 15.01 -4.85 20.10
N THR A 193 14.95 -5.32 18.84
CA THR A 193 15.28 -4.51 17.65
C THR A 193 14.05 -4.04 16.88
N LEU A 194 12.86 -4.53 17.23
CA LEU A 194 11.63 -4.11 16.58
C LEU A 194 11.17 -2.75 17.09
N ARG A 195 11.04 -1.78 16.19
CA ARG A 195 10.60 -0.42 16.50
C ARG A 195 9.27 -0.17 15.81
N GLY A 196 8.23 0.11 16.60
CA GLY A 196 6.91 0.52 16.08
C GLY A 196 5.97 -0.64 15.73
N HIS A 197 5.71 -1.54 16.67
CA HIS A 197 4.56 -2.43 16.56
C HIS A 197 3.30 -1.68 16.97
N ASP A 198 2.48 -1.32 15.99
CA ASP A 198 1.08 -1.08 16.27
C ASP A 198 0.29 -2.29 15.75
N LEU A 199 -0.14 -3.13 16.70
CA LEU A 199 -1.07 -4.24 16.50
C LEU A 199 -2.41 -3.93 17.19
N SER A 200 -2.67 -2.68 17.56
CA SER A 200 -3.94 -2.31 18.18
C SER A 200 -5.09 -2.53 17.20
N GLY A 201 -6.23 -3.02 17.72
CA GLY A 201 -7.41 -3.29 16.89
C GLY A 201 -7.28 -4.47 15.91
N ALA A 202 -6.26 -5.32 16.08
CA ALA A 202 -6.12 -6.59 15.37
C ALA A 202 -6.79 -7.76 16.09
#